data_AF-A0A952WDU2-F1
#
_entry.id   AF-A0A952WDU2-F1
#
_cell.length_a   1.000
_cell.length_b   1.000
_cell.length_c   1.000
_cell.angle_alpha   90.00
_cell.angle_beta   90.00
_cell.angle_gamma   90.00
#
_symmetry.space_group_name_H-M   'P 1'
#
loop_
_entity.id
_entity.type
_entity.pdbx_description
1 polymer ?
#
loop_
_entity_poly.entity_id
_entity_poly.type
_entity_poly.pdbx_seq_one_letter_code
_entity_poly.pdbx_strand_id
1 'polypeptide(L)'
;MTTQPNQPNMTNDDLLDSLVITKVKARTRAPGSWVDGTIGGDRFQALVFPEPASDPAFEIEGSNISKFWLADDEGRVVADFDRGWNLTPATEIAKRLTDLLAAGLAETLYG
;
A
#
# COMPACT_ATOMS: atom_id res chain seq x y z
N MET A 1 -13.36 -19.31 -15.26
CA MET A 1 -13.32 -17.88 -15.59
C MET A 1 -14.30 -17.18 -14.66
N THR A 2 -13.84 -16.78 -13.48
CA THR A 2 -14.66 -16.05 -12.51
C THR A 2 -14.43 -14.58 -12.73
N THR A 3 -15.37 -13.94 -13.42
CA THR A 3 -15.50 -12.49 -13.51
C THR A 3 -15.64 -11.93 -12.09
N GLN A 4 -14.63 -11.19 -11.64
CA GLN A 4 -14.73 -10.32 -10.46
C GLN A 4 -15.94 -9.38 -10.67
N PRO A 5 -16.86 -9.26 -9.70
CA PRO A 5 -18.00 -8.38 -9.86
C PRO A 5 -17.52 -6.94 -9.99
N ASN A 6 -18.00 -6.30 -11.04
CA ASN A 6 -18.08 -4.88 -11.31
C ASN A 6 -17.99 -3.99 -10.05
N GLN A 7 -16.78 -3.66 -9.60
CA GLN A 7 -16.59 -2.49 -8.75
C GLN A 7 -16.79 -1.28 -9.68
N PRO A 8 -17.82 -0.45 -9.45
CA PRO A 8 -18.11 0.70 -10.30
C PRO A 8 -16.88 1.60 -10.37
N ASN A 9 -16.72 2.35 -11.46
CA ASN A 9 -15.65 3.33 -11.75
C ASN A 9 -15.32 4.27 -10.56
N MET A 10 -14.67 3.78 -9.50
CA MET A 10 -14.16 4.62 -8.44
C MET A 10 -13.00 5.40 -9.02
N THR A 11 -13.09 6.72 -8.96
CA THR A 11 -12.00 7.63 -9.32
C THR A 11 -10.86 7.49 -8.32
N ASN A 12 -9.69 8.08 -8.62
CA ASN A 12 -8.60 8.08 -7.64
C ASN A 12 -9.01 8.84 -6.36
N ASP A 13 -9.82 9.90 -6.52
CA ASP A 13 -10.34 10.69 -5.40
C ASP A 13 -11.27 9.84 -4.53
N ASP A 14 -12.19 9.08 -5.13
CA ASP A 14 -13.08 8.17 -4.38
C ASP A 14 -12.27 7.11 -3.59
N LEU A 15 -11.19 6.59 -4.19
CA LEU A 15 -10.32 5.62 -3.52
C LEU A 15 -9.56 6.27 -2.36
N LEU A 16 -9.02 7.48 -2.55
CA LEU A 16 -8.32 8.21 -1.49
C LEU A 16 -9.27 8.62 -0.36
N ASP A 17 -10.49 9.06 -0.66
CA ASP A 17 -11.51 9.40 0.33
C ASP A 17 -11.92 8.19 1.19
N SER A 18 -11.74 6.98 0.66
CA SER A 18 -11.98 5.73 1.39
C SER A 18 -10.79 5.25 2.23
N LEU A 19 -9.65 5.94 2.18
CA LEU A 19 -8.46 5.57 2.94
C LEU A 19 -8.71 5.72 4.45
N VAL A 20 -8.53 4.62 5.17
CA VAL A 20 -8.61 4.60 6.64
C VAL A 20 -7.34 3.96 7.19
N ILE A 21 -6.54 4.75 7.90
CA ILE A 21 -5.43 4.24 8.71
C ILE A 21 -6.00 3.77 10.04
N THR A 22 -5.90 2.47 10.29
CA THR A 22 -6.45 1.85 11.51
C THR A 22 -5.42 1.75 12.62
N LYS A 23 -4.13 1.67 12.26
CA LYS A 23 -3.05 1.54 13.23
C LYS A 23 -1.74 2.05 12.66
N VAL A 24 -1.00 2.78 13.50
CA VAL A 24 0.38 3.17 13.26
C VAL A 24 1.22 2.67 14.43
N LYS A 25 2.32 1.98 14.14
CA LYS A 25 3.25 1.45 15.13
C LYS A 25 4.68 1.79 14.73
N ALA A 26 5.23 2.81 15.37
CA ALA A 26 6.65 3.13 15.27
C ALA A 26 7.52 1.94 15.71
N ARG A 27 8.64 1.72 15.02
CA ARG A 27 9.62 0.70 15.39
C ARG A 27 10.49 1.19 16.55
N THR A 28 10.76 0.33 17.52
CA THR A 28 11.44 0.70 18.78
C THR A 28 12.96 0.87 18.64
N ARG A 29 13.60 0.20 17.68
CA ARG A 29 15.07 0.13 17.53
C ARG A 29 15.55 0.41 16.11
N ALA A 30 14.68 0.94 15.28
CA ALA A 30 14.97 1.25 13.88
C ALA A 30 14.00 2.33 13.40
N PRO A 31 14.36 3.09 12.35
CA PRO A 31 13.43 4.03 11.73
C PRO A 31 12.22 3.32 11.11
N GLY A 32 11.21 4.15 10.81
CA GLY A 32 9.99 3.74 10.14
C GLY A 32 8.87 3.27 11.06
N SER A 33 7.67 3.26 10.51
CA SER A 33 6.42 2.88 11.17
C SER A 33 5.72 1.82 10.36
N TRP A 34 5.23 0.79 11.06
CA TRP A 34 4.23 -0.11 10.49
C TRP A 34 2.88 0.58 10.47
N VAL A 35 2.19 0.50 9.33
CA VAL A 35 0.89 1.12 9.11
C VAL A 35 -0.07 0.05 8.61
N ASP A 36 -1.19 -0.10 9.31
CA ASP A 36 -2.28 -0.99 8.92
C ASP A 36 -3.48 -0.13 8.54
N GLY A 37 -4.16 -0.46 7.45
CA GLY A 37 -5.33 0.30 7.01
C GLY A 37 -6.16 -0.39 5.95
N THR A 38 -7.16 0.35 5.46
CA THR A 38 -8.00 -0.04 4.33
C THR A 38 -8.07 1.06 3.30
N ILE A 39 -8.20 0.70 2.03
CA ILE A 39 -8.43 1.62 0.91
C ILE A 39 -9.22 0.90 -0.18
N GLY A 40 -10.28 1.51 -0.71
CA GLY A 40 -11.15 0.89 -1.72
C GLY A 40 -11.88 -0.37 -1.24
N GLY A 41 -11.93 -0.62 0.08
CA GLY A 41 -12.42 -1.87 0.67
C GLY A 41 -11.34 -2.94 0.89
N ASP A 42 -10.17 -2.79 0.27
CA ASP A 42 -9.02 -3.69 0.43
C ASP A 42 -8.25 -3.36 1.70
N ARG A 43 -7.55 -4.36 2.26
CA ARG A 43 -6.71 -4.21 3.46
C ARG A 43 -5.26 -4.10 3.06
N PHE A 44 -4.53 -3.20 3.70
CA PHE A 44 -3.09 -3.09 3.51
C PHE A 44 -2.32 -3.08 4.84
N GLN A 45 -1.06 -3.50 4.74
CA GLN A 45 -0.03 -3.23 5.72
C GLN A 45 1.23 -2.73 4.99
N ALA A 46 1.85 -1.69 5.54
CA ALA A 46 3.05 -1.10 4.97
C ALA A 46 4.09 -0.79 6.06
N LEU A 47 5.37 -0.97 5.74
CA LEU A 47 6.47 -0.42 6.53
C LEU A 47 7.00 0.82 5.81
N VAL A 48 6.68 1.99 6.39
CA VAL A 48 6.93 3.30 5.79
C VAL A 48 8.03 4.02 6.54
N PHE A 49 8.91 4.71 5.82
CA PHE A 49 10.05 5.46 6.38
C PHE A 49 9.90 6.97 6.15
N PRO A 50 10.47 7.81 7.05
CA PRO A 50 10.50 9.26 6.87
C PRO A 50 11.45 9.73 5.77
N GLU A 51 12.42 8.88 5.40
CA GLU A 51 13.42 9.17 4.37
C GLU A 51 13.48 8.01 3.36
N PRO A 52 13.85 8.30 2.10
CA PRO A 52 14.05 7.26 1.09
C PRO A 52 15.06 6.21 1.49
N ALA A 53 14.91 5.01 0.95
CA ALA A 53 15.90 3.96 1.09
C ALA A 53 17.24 4.36 0.44
N SER A 54 18.34 3.95 1.05
CA SER A 54 19.69 4.13 0.49
C SER A 54 19.90 3.40 -0.85
N ASP A 55 19.10 2.36 -1.07
CA ASP A 55 19.03 1.63 -2.34
C ASP A 55 17.57 1.72 -2.83
N PRO A 56 17.32 2.35 -3.99
CA PRO A 56 15.98 2.48 -4.55
C PRO A 56 15.26 1.14 -4.78
N ALA A 57 15.98 0.03 -4.95
CA ALA A 57 15.36 -1.30 -5.09
C ALA A 57 14.70 -1.79 -3.81
N PHE A 58 15.00 -1.18 -2.66
CA PHE A 58 14.43 -1.54 -1.37
C PHE A 58 13.12 -0.82 -1.06
N GLU A 59 12.61 0.00 -1.97
CA GLU A 59 11.33 0.67 -1.83
C GLU A 59 10.50 0.60 -3.12
N ILE A 60 9.18 0.74 -2.97
CA ILE A 60 8.28 0.83 -4.12
C ILE A 60 8.42 2.21 -4.74
N GLU A 61 9.06 2.32 -5.90
CA GLU A 61 9.04 3.53 -6.75
C GLU A 61 9.33 4.87 -6.04
N GLY A 62 10.24 4.90 -5.06
CA GLY A 62 10.57 6.13 -4.33
C GLY A 62 9.57 6.54 -3.23
N SER A 63 8.69 5.62 -2.81
CA SER A 63 7.61 5.88 -1.84
C SER A 63 8.03 5.87 -0.36
N ASN A 64 9.30 5.56 -0.06
CA ASN A 64 9.75 5.21 1.29
C ASN A 64 9.04 3.98 1.90
N ILE A 65 8.33 3.17 1.11
CA ILE A 65 7.70 1.92 1.55
C ILE A 65 8.62 0.75 1.21
N SER A 66 9.19 0.09 2.23
CA SER A 66 10.13 -1.03 2.03
C SER A 66 9.53 -2.42 2.22
N LYS A 67 8.34 -2.49 2.85
CA LYS A 67 7.52 -3.70 2.91
C LYS A 67 6.07 -3.30 2.69
N PHE A 68 5.37 -4.05 1.85
CA PHE A 68 3.99 -3.77 1.50
C PHE A 68 3.23 -5.08 1.32
N TRP A 69 2.01 -5.12 1.84
CA TRP A 69 1.09 -6.22 1.67
C TRP A 69 -0.29 -5.63 1.40
N LEU A 70 -0.95 -6.10 0.34
CA LEU A 70 -2.31 -5.73 -0.03
C LEU A 70 -3.12 -7.00 -0.23
N ALA A 71 -4.27 -7.07 0.42
CA ALA A 71 -5.26 -8.12 0.19
C ALA A 71 -6.62 -7.55 -0.12
N ASP A 72 -7.31 -8.21 -1.04
CA ASP A 72 -8.67 -7.84 -1.40
C ASP A 72 -9.68 -8.09 -0.26
N ASP A 73 -10.92 -7.68 -0.48
CA ASP A 73 -12.05 -7.85 0.44
C ASP A 73 -12.34 -9.33 0.79
N GLU A 74 -12.02 -10.26 -0.13
CA GLU A 74 -12.07 -11.71 0.07
C GLU A 74 -10.85 -12.25 0.86
N GLY A 75 -9.82 -11.43 1.08
CA GLY A 75 -8.60 -11.78 1.80
C GLY A 75 -7.53 -12.47 0.95
N ARG A 76 -7.64 -12.44 -0.37
CA ARG A 76 -6.59 -12.91 -1.28
C ARG A 76 -5.50 -11.85 -1.37
N VAL A 77 -4.24 -12.25 -1.24
CA VAL A 77 -3.10 -11.35 -1.42
C VAL A 77 -3.00 -10.98 -2.90
N VAL A 78 -3.04 -9.69 -3.19
CA VAL A 78 -3.01 -9.15 -4.56
C VAL A 78 -1.76 -8.33 -4.84
N ALA A 79 -1.01 -7.93 -3.80
CA ALA A 79 0.34 -7.38 -3.93
C ALA A 79 1.17 -7.72 -2.68
N ASP A 80 2.44 -8.05 -2.87
CA ASP A 80 3.40 -8.30 -1.78
C ASP A 80 4.81 -7.86 -2.20
N PHE A 81 5.41 -7.01 -1.39
CA PHE A 81 6.75 -6.46 -1.58
C PHE A 81 7.53 -6.55 -0.28
N ASP A 82 8.74 -7.11 -0.33
CA ASP A 82 9.72 -7.07 0.76
C ASP A 82 11.09 -6.79 0.18
N ARG A 83 11.40 -5.50 -0.03
CA ARG A 83 12.63 -5.03 -0.70
C ARG A 83 12.81 -5.67 -2.09
N GLY A 84 11.69 -5.76 -2.82
CA GLY A 84 11.54 -6.47 -4.06
C GLY A 84 10.14 -7.10 -4.14
N TRP A 85 9.59 -7.19 -5.35
CA TRP A 85 8.26 -7.77 -5.58
C TRP A 85 8.27 -9.29 -5.38
N ASN A 86 7.53 -9.76 -4.37
CA ASN A 86 7.15 -11.17 -4.24
C ASN A 86 5.92 -11.49 -5.10
N LEU A 87 4.98 -10.53 -5.16
CA LEU A 87 3.78 -10.57 -5.98
C LEU A 87 3.49 -9.16 -6.50
N THR A 88 3.63 -8.95 -7.80
CA THR A 88 3.24 -7.71 -8.46
C THR A 88 1.72 -7.64 -8.63
N PRO A 89 1.08 -6.48 -8.39
CA PRO A 89 -0.35 -6.31 -8.62
C PRO A 89 -0.72 -6.56 -10.10
N ALA A 90 -1.63 -7.50 -10.34
CA ALA A 90 -2.02 -7.92 -11.68
C ALA A 90 -3.29 -7.24 -12.19
N THR A 91 -4.21 -6.86 -11.29
CA THR A 91 -5.47 -6.21 -11.64
C THR A 91 -5.33 -4.69 -11.64
N GLU A 92 -6.12 -4.01 -12.45
CA GLU A 92 -6.08 -2.54 -12.54
C GLU A 92 -6.39 -1.86 -11.21
N ILE A 93 -7.32 -2.42 -10.43
CA ILE A 93 -7.63 -1.89 -9.10
C ILE A 93 -6.45 -2.07 -8.12
N ALA A 94 -5.82 -3.25 -8.09
CA ALA A 94 -4.69 -3.49 -7.19
C ALA A 94 -3.47 -2.60 -7.54
N LYS A 95 -3.24 -2.35 -8.83
CA LYS A 95 -2.21 -1.38 -9.28
C LYS A 95 -2.53 0.02 -8.78
N ARG A 96 -3.74 0.52 -9.04
CA ARG A 96 -4.15 1.86 -8.60
C ARG A 96 -4.06 2.04 -7.08
N LEU A 97 -4.51 1.06 -6.29
CA LEU A 97 -4.40 1.12 -4.84
C LEU A 97 -2.94 1.16 -4.37
N THR A 98 -2.08 0.34 -4.99
CA THR A 98 -0.63 0.34 -4.74
C THR A 98 -0.03 1.71 -5.07
N ASP A 99 -0.33 2.25 -6.25
CA ASP A 99 0.22 3.54 -6.72
C ASP A 99 -0.22 4.70 -5.82
N LEU A 100 -1.49 4.73 -5.40
CA LEU A 100 -2.01 5.76 -4.50
C LEU A 100 -1.36 5.70 -3.12
N LEU A 101 -1.19 4.50 -2.56
CA LEU A 101 -0.50 4.32 -1.28
C LEU A 101 0.99 4.66 -1.40
N ALA A 102 1.65 4.25 -2.48
CA ALA A 102 3.04 4.58 -2.74
C ALA A 102 3.26 6.10 -2.90
N ALA A 103 2.33 6.80 -3.55
CA ALA A 103 2.43 8.23 -3.77
C ALA A 103 2.20 9.08 -2.51
N GLY A 104 1.35 8.63 -1.57
CA GLY A 104 0.85 9.50 -0.50
C GLY A 104 1.10 9.05 0.93
N LEU A 105 1.42 7.77 1.18
CA LEU A 105 1.41 7.24 2.54
C LEU A 105 2.56 7.80 3.41
N ALA A 106 3.74 8.02 2.83
CA ALA A 106 4.87 8.63 3.54
C ALA A 106 4.58 10.10 3.94
N GLU A 107 4.09 10.90 3.00
CA GLU A 107 3.63 12.29 3.25
C GLU A 107 2.60 12.31 4.38
N THR A 108 1.58 11.44 4.31
CA THR A 108 0.51 11.33 5.33
C THR A 108 1.05 11.09 6.74
N LEU A 109 2.18 10.38 6.89
CA LEU A 109 2.76 10.03 8.18
C LEU A 109 3.78 11.06 8.69
N TYR A 110 4.50 11.72 7.78
CA TYR A 110 5.74 12.41 8.11
C TYR A 110 5.79 13.89 7.72
N GLY A 111 4.86 14.39 6.91
CA GLY A 111 4.75 15.82 6.61
C GLY A 111 4.93 16.11 5.15
#